data_AF-A0A963WV17-F1
#
_entry.id   AF-A0A963WV17-F1
#
_cell.length_a   1.000
_cell.length_b   1.000
_cell.length_c   1.000
_cell.angle_alpha   90.00
_cell.angle_beta   90.00
_cell.angle_gamma   90.00
#
_symmetry.space_group_name_H-M   'P 1'
#
loop_
_entity.id
_entity.type
_entity.pdbx_description
1 polymer ?
#
loop_
_entity_poly.entity_id
_entity_poly.type
_entity_poly.pdbx_seq_one_letter_code
_entity_poly.pdbx_strand_id
1 'polypeptide(L)'
;ANGYLIDQFLRRSSNLREDAYGGSAENRARLLDEVTARLVDIWGADRVSVRLSPNGDSQGVDDPDPEGTFSEAARRLEKYGLAFLELRQPGPDGTFGQTDVPKQDALIRQHFTGPLVLNSDYTPEAAAQDIASGRCEAISFGRPFISNPDLPERIRQGAALAPNVNVPQSWYTPGPEGYIDYPILAEATA
;
A
#
# COMPACT_ATOMS: atom_id res chain seq x y z
N ALA A 1 1.76 -7.16 -2.69
CA ALA A 1 2.29 -6.52 -1.48
C ALA A 1 2.23 -7.48 -0.29
N ASN A 2 2.93 -7.09 0.78
CA ASN A 2 2.88 -7.61 2.14
C ASN A 2 3.30 -9.08 2.28
N GLY A 3 4.15 -9.58 1.39
CA GLY A 3 4.64 -10.97 1.45
C GLY A 3 3.66 -12.03 0.94
N TYR A 4 2.54 -11.63 0.32
CA TYR A 4 1.63 -12.57 -0.34
C TYR A 4 2.11 -12.98 -1.73
N LEU A 5 1.39 -13.90 -2.39
CA LEU A 5 1.82 -14.63 -3.59
C LEU A 5 2.52 -13.79 -4.67
N ILE A 6 1.94 -12.68 -5.14
CA ILE A 6 2.59 -11.86 -6.19
C ILE A 6 3.88 -11.21 -5.66
N ASP A 7 3.90 -10.79 -4.39
CA ASP A 7 5.10 -10.23 -3.75
C ASP A 7 6.19 -11.30 -3.55
N GLN A 8 5.78 -12.54 -3.26
CA GLN A 8 6.69 -13.69 -3.22
C GLN A 8 7.35 -13.95 -4.57
N PHE A 9 6.63 -13.75 -5.69
CA PHE A 9 7.22 -13.83 -7.01
C PHE A 9 8.16 -12.66 -7.32
N LEU A 10 7.79 -11.44 -6.92
CA LEU A 10 8.60 -10.25 -7.19
C LEU A 10 9.97 -10.31 -6.50
N ARG A 11 10.02 -10.81 -5.27
CA ARG A 11 11.18 -10.62 -4.39
C ARG A 11 12.16 -11.78 -4.35
N ARG A 12 13.46 -11.47 -4.35
CA ARG A 12 14.54 -12.47 -4.42
C ARG A 12 14.62 -13.42 -3.21
N SER A 13 14.19 -13.02 -2.01
CA SER A 13 14.30 -13.92 -0.84
C SER A 13 13.38 -15.15 -0.93
N SER A 14 12.33 -15.07 -1.75
CA SER A 14 11.28 -16.11 -1.80
C SER A 14 11.10 -16.71 -3.19
N ASN A 15 11.39 -15.97 -4.27
CA ASN A 15 11.40 -16.53 -5.62
C ASN A 15 12.78 -17.11 -5.98
N LEU A 16 12.94 -18.40 -5.72
CA LEU A 16 14.14 -19.17 -6.05
C LEU A 16 13.97 -20.00 -7.34
N ARG A 17 13.02 -19.63 -8.20
CA ARG A 17 12.72 -20.38 -9.43
C ARG A 17 13.81 -20.13 -10.47
N GLU A 18 14.08 -21.15 -11.28
CA GLU A 18 15.02 -21.09 -12.42
C GLU A 18 14.31 -21.07 -13.78
N ASP A 19 12.97 -21.04 -13.77
CA ASP A 19 12.17 -20.97 -14.98
C ASP A 19 11.84 -19.52 -15.39
N ALA A 20 10.94 -19.38 -16.36
CA ALA A 20 10.54 -18.08 -16.91
C ALA A 20 9.90 -17.11 -15.90
N TYR A 21 9.62 -17.55 -14.67
CA TYR A 21 9.06 -16.73 -13.59
C TYR A 21 10.05 -16.43 -12.47
N GLY A 22 11.32 -16.85 -12.58
CA GLY A 22 12.37 -16.55 -11.59
C GLY A 22 13.68 -16.11 -12.22
N GLY A 23 14.70 -15.92 -11.38
CA GLY A 23 15.99 -15.37 -11.80
C GLY A 23 15.94 -13.85 -11.95
N SER A 24 15.81 -13.34 -13.19
CA SER A 24 15.89 -11.89 -13.46
C SER A 24 14.69 -11.10 -12.92
N ALA A 25 14.83 -9.78 -12.76
CA ALA A 25 13.72 -8.94 -12.29
C ALA A 25 12.51 -9.00 -13.25
N GLU A 26 12.77 -9.08 -14.56
CA GLU A 26 11.76 -9.21 -15.60
C GLU A 26 10.93 -10.48 -15.45
N ASN A 27 11.58 -11.61 -15.15
CA ASN A 27 10.90 -12.88 -14.95
C ASN A 27 10.12 -12.89 -13.63
N ARG A 28 10.70 -12.36 -12.56
CA ARG A 28 10.02 -12.23 -11.26
C ARG A 28 8.76 -11.34 -11.34
N ALA A 29 8.82 -10.26 -12.12
CA ALA A 29 7.68 -9.38 -12.37
C ALA A 29 6.65 -9.94 -13.37
N ARG A 30 6.92 -11.08 -14.03
CA ARG A 30 6.03 -11.65 -15.05
C ARG A 30 4.64 -11.99 -14.50
N LEU A 31 4.57 -12.58 -13.30
CA LEU A 31 3.27 -12.92 -12.69
C LEU A 31 2.43 -11.67 -12.43
N LEU A 32 3.04 -10.60 -11.90
CA LEU A 32 2.37 -9.31 -11.71
C LEU A 32 1.84 -8.77 -13.06
N ASP A 33 2.67 -8.81 -14.10
CA ASP A 33 2.34 -8.32 -15.43
C ASP A 33 1.14 -9.08 -16.04
N GLU A 34 1.16 -10.41 -16.01
CA GLU A 34 0.11 -11.27 -16.57
C GLU A 34 -1.21 -11.16 -15.82
N VAL A 35 -1.17 -11.13 -14.48
CA VAL A 35 -2.38 -10.93 -13.66
C VAL A 35 -3.00 -9.55 -13.93
N THR A 36 -2.16 -8.50 -13.99
CA THR A 36 -2.63 -7.14 -14.28
C THR A 36 -3.25 -7.07 -15.68
N ALA A 37 -2.59 -7.61 -16.71
CA ALA A 37 -3.11 -7.67 -18.07
C ALA A 37 -4.50 -8.31 -18.11
N ARG A 38 -4.68 -9.44 -17.41
CA ARG A 38 -5.94 -10.17 -17.40
C ARG A 38 -7.05 -9.38 -16.70
N LEU A 39 -6.75 -8.69 -15.60
CA LEU A 39 -7.74 -7.86 -14.91
C LEU A 39 -8.13 -6.64 -15.75
N VAL A 40 -7.16 -6.01 -16.43
CA VAL A 40 -7.39 -4.88 -17.33
C VAL A 40 -8.26 -5.28 -18.52
N ASP A 41 -8.03 -6.45 -19.11
CA ASP A 41 -8.85 -7.01 -20.21
C ASP A 41 -10.33 -7.20 -19.80
N ILE A 42 -10.60 -7.53 -18.54
CA ILE A 42 -11.96 -7.77 -18.03
C ILE A 42 -12.64 -6.44 -17.64
N TRP A 43 -11.94 -5.58 -16.91
CA TRP A 43 -12.55 -4.45 -16.19
C TRP A 43 -12.27 -3.08 -16.80
N GLY A 44 -11.29 -2.98 -17.70
CA GLY A 44 -10.71 -1.70 -18.12
C GLY A 44 -9.66 -1.20 -17.13
N ALA A 45 -8.63 -0.52 -17.66
CA ALA A 45 -7.50 -0.06 -16.84
C ALA A 45 -7.90 1.00 -15.80
N ASP A 46 -8.92 1.81 -16.10
CA ASP A 46 -9.49 2.83 -15.21
C ASP A 46 -10.20 2.26 -13.97
N ARG A 47 -10.36 0.93 -13.89
CA ARG A 47 -10.98 0.22 -12.75
C ARG A 47 -10.05 -0.79 -12.09
N VAL A 48 -8.80 -0.86 -12.52
CA VAL A 48 -7.79 -1.76 -11.96
C VAL A 48 -6.70 -0.94 -11.30
N SER A 49 -6.35 -1.31 -10.08
CA SER A 49 -5.19 -0.78 -9.36
C SER A 49 -4.32 -1.92 -8.83
N VAL A 50 -3.07 -1.58 -8.51
CA VAL A 50 -2.10 -2.52 -7.92
C VAL A 50 -1.61 -1.96 -6.60
N ARG A 51 -1.39 -2.83 -5.61
CA ARG A 51 -0.74 -2.48 -4.34
C ARG A 51 0.62 -3.17 -4.21
N LEU A 52 1.66 -2.38 -3.95
CA LEU A 52 3.02 -2.80 -3.66
C LEU A 52 3.41 -2.37 -2.25
N SER A 53 4.42 -3.04 -1.69
CA SER A 53 5.04 -2.67 -0.42
C SER A 53 6.54 -2.72 -0.64
N PRO A 54 7.15 -1.67 -1.20
CA PRO A 54 8.44 -1.80 -1.88
C PRO A 54 9.67 -1.78 -0.97
N ASN A 55 9.51 -1.45 0.32
CA ASN A 55 10.62 -1.40 1.27
C ASN A 55 10.36 -2.26 2.51
N GLY A 56 11.44 -2.84 3.03
CA GLY A 56 11.44 -3.75 4.18
C GLY A 56 10.87 -5.13 3.88
N ASP A 57 11.06 -6.04 4.82
CA ASP A 57 10.49 -7.37 4.76
C ASP A 57 9.03 -7.39 5.20
N SER A 58 8.29 -8.41 4.78
CA SER A 58 7.01 -8.76 5.38
C SER A 58 6.76 -10.25 5.24
N GLN A 59 6.38 -10.90 6.33
CA GLN A 59 6.11 -12.35 6.35
C GLN A 59 7.29 -13.19 5.86
N GLY A 60 8.54 -12.74 6.09
CA GLY A 60 9.76 -13.40 5.62
C GLY A 60 10.08 -13.18 4.14
N VAL A 61 9.31 -12.33 3.45
CA VAL A 61 9.54 -11.95 2.05
C VAL A 61 10.27 -10.61 2.02
N ASP A 62 11.50 -10.63 1.49
CA ASP A 62 12.44 -9.52 1.47
C ASP A 62 13.19 -9.46 0.13
N ASP A 63 13.80 -8.32 -0.19
CA ASP A 63 14.61 -8.16 -1.40
C ASP A 63 15.91 -7.39 -1.10
N PRO A 64 17.09 -7.95 -1.42
CA PRO A 64 18.36 -7.24 -1.25
C PRO A 64 18.57 -6.12 -2.29
N ASP A 65 17.74 -6.07 -3.34
CA ASP A 65 17.75 -5.07 -4.42
C ASP A 65 16.30 -4.58 -4.69
N PRO A 66 15.69 -3.86 -3.73
CA PRO A 66 14.33 -3.36 -3.87
C PRO A 66 14.24 -2.32 -5.00
N GLU A 67 15.30 -1.54 -5.22
CA GLU A 67 15.36 -0.55 -6.30
C GLU A 67 15.18 -1.19 -7.67
N GLY A 68 15.99 -2.21 -8.00
CA GLY A 68 15.87 -2.93 -9.26
C GLY A 68 14.55 -3.67 -9.41
N THR A 69 14.09 -4.34 -8.33
CA THR A 69 12.84 -5.11 -8.34
C THR A 69 11.61 -4.23 -8.56
N PHE A 70 11.48 -3.12 -7.81
CA PHE A 70 10.29 -2.28 -7.85
C PHE A 70 10.31 -1.25 -9.00
N SER A 71 11.49 -0.90 -9.53
CA SER A 71 11.59 -0.16 -10.80
C SER A 71 11.07 -0.99 -11.98
N GLU A 72 11.45 -2.27 -12.04
CA GLU A 72 10.94 -3.17 -13.07
C GLU A 72 9.43 -3.38 -12.94
N ALA A 73 8.92 -3.56 -11.72
CA ALA A 73 7.48 -3.64 -11.47
C ALA A 73 6.76 -2.37 -11.95
N ALA A 74 7.25 -1.17 -11.60
CA ALA A 74 6.68 0.09 -12.06
C ALA A 74 6.68 0.21 -13.60
N ARG A 75 7.80 -0.14 -14.25
CA ARG A 75 7.93 -0.13 -15.72
C ARG A 75 6.95 -1.09 -16.40
N ARG A 76 6.67 -2.25 -15.80
CA ARG A 76 5.67 -3.21 -16.30
C ARG A 76 4.26 -2.65 -16.21
N LEU A 77 3.95 -1.96 -15.11
CA LEU A 77 2.62 -1.42 -14.84
C LEU A 77 2.29 -0.18 -15.66
N GLU A 78 3.30 0.62 -16.02
CA GLU A 78 3.14 1.87 -16.76
C GLU A 78 2.33 1.72 -18.05
N LYS A 79 2.57 0.65 -18.81
CA LYS A 79 1.92 0.42 -20.11
C LYS A 79 0.40 0.25 -20.03
N TYR A 80 -0.17 0.03 -18.84
CA TYR A 80 -1.60 -0.22 -18.68
C TYR A 80 -2.42 1.06 -18.47
N GLY A 81 -1.83 2.16 -17.97
CA GLY A 81 -2.61 3.34 -17.59
C GLY A 81 -3.63 3.02 -16.48
N LEU A 82 -3.17 2.34 -15.42
CA LEU A 82 -4.01 1.92 -14.29
C LEU A 82 -4.68 3.09 -13.57
N ALA A 83 -5.79 2.79 -12.88
CA ALA A 83 -6.49 3.75 -12.03
C ALA A 83 -5.57 4.39 -10.98
N PHE A 84 -4.74 3.59 -10.32
CA PHE A 84 -3.65 4.03 -9.45
C PHE A 84 -2.69 2.89 -9.09
N LEU A 85 -1.52 3.25 -8.57
CA LEU A 85 -0.59 2.35 -7.89
C LEU A 85 -0.48 2.77 -6.42
N GLU A 86 -0.81 1.85 -5.51
CA GLU A 86 -0.72 2.08 -4.07
C GLU A 86 0.58 1.51 -3.49
N LEU A 87 1.27 2.29 -2.65
CA LEU A 87 2.53 1.93 -2.03
C LEU A 87 2.44 1.98 -0.50
N ARG A 88 2.57 0.82 0.15
CA ARG A 88 2.73 0.73 1.61
C ARG A 88 4.20 0.84 1.98
N GLN A 89 4.60 1.96 2.58
CA GLN A 89 6.01 2.27 2.81
C GLN A 89 6.31 2.71 4.25
N PRO A 90 6.52 1.76 5.19
CA PRO A 90 6.91 2.08 6.56
C PRO A 90 8.29 2.75 6.61
N GLY A 91 8.55 3.52 7.67
CA GLY A 91 9.88 4.01 8.02
C GLY A 91 10.53 3.17 9.13
N PRO A 92 11.70 3.62 9.65
CA PRO A 92 12.37 2.95 10.78
C PRO A 92 11.48 2.85 12.02
N ASP A 93 10.69 3.89 12.29
CA ASP A 93 9.77 3.97 13.44
C ASP A 93 8.32 3.54 13.08
N GLY A 94 8.13 2.80 11.97
CA GLY A 94 6.80 2.39 11.53
C GLY A 94 6.04 1.58 12.58
N THR A 95 4.72 1.69 12.64
CA THR A 95 3.91 1.00 13.66
C THR A 95 3.12 -0.18 13.11
N PHE A 96 3.27 -0.45 11.80
CA PHE A 96 2.77 -1.65 11.12
C PHE A 96 3.77 -2.08 10.03
N GLY A 97 4.89 -2.63 10.50
CA GLY A 97 6.12 -2.83 9.72
C GLY A 97 7.15 -1.75 10.03
N GLN A 98 8.42 -2.13 10.13
CA GLN A 98 9.57 -1.26 10.42
C GLN A 98 10.73 -1.66 9.55
N THR A 99 11.45 -0.68 9.01
CA THR A 99 12.63 -0.96 8.18
C THR A 99 13.50 0.27 8.00
N ASP A 100 14.81 0.06 7.92
CA ASP A 100 15.79 1.07 7.49
C ASP A 100 15.92 1.16 5.96
N VAL A 101 15.28 0.25 5.22
CA VAL A 101 15.28 0.29 3.75
C VAL A 101 14.51 1.54 3.30
N PRO A 102 15.12 2.44 2.51
CA PRO A 102 14.49 3.68 2.10
C PRO A 102 13.16 3.47 1.37
N LYS A 103 12.32 4.49 1.47
CA LYS A 103 11.08 4.64 0.69
C LYS A 103 11.41 4.67 -0.82
N GLN A 104 10.63 3.96 -1.63
CA GLN A 104 10.90 3.73 -3.06
C GLN A 104 10.00 4.54 -4.01
N ASP A 105 9.08 5.35 -3.48
CA ASP A 105 8.11 6.13 -4.27
C ASP A 105 8.78 7.07 -5.28
N ALA A 106 9.88 7.73 -4.90
CA ALA A 106 10.61 8.63 -5.80
C ALA A 106 11.23 7.89 -7.00
N LEU A 107 11.70 6.66 -6.81
CA LEU A 107 12.24 5.83 -7.88
C LEU A 107 11.11 5.27 -8.75
N ILE A 108 10.05 4.75 -8.13
CA ILE A 108 8.84 4.29 -8.83
C ILE A 108 8.24 5.40 -9.69
N ARG A 109 8.24 6.65 -9.21
CA ARG A 109 7.72 7.81 -9.95
C ARG A 109 8.48 8.10 -11.24
N GLN A 110 9.73 7.67 -11.38
CA GLN A 110 10.49 7.79 -12.63
C GLN A 110 10.00 6.83 -13.73
N HIS A 111 9.30 5.76 -13.34
CA HIS A 111 8.89 4.68 -14.24
C HIS A 111 7.39 4.50 -14.36
N PHE A 112 6.61 5.00 -13.40
CA PHE A 112 5.16 5.05 -13.42
C PHE A 112 4.74 6.51 -13.49
N THR A 113 3.80 6.89 -14.35
CA THR A 113 3.32 8.29 -14.51
C THR A 113 1.87 8.47 -14.05
N GLY A 114 1.13 7.38 -13.82
CA GLY A 114 -0.25 7.42 -13.32
C GLY A 114 -0.37 7.79 -11.83
N PRO A 115 -1.60 7.84 -11.27
CA PRO A 115 -1.81 8.26 -9.89
C PRO A 115 -1.12 7.33 -8.86
N LEU A 116 -0.37 7.91 -7.92
CA LEU A 116 0.18 7.24 -6.74
C LEU A 116 -0.69 7.46 -5.52
N VAL A 117 -0.90 6.38 -4.77
CA VAL A 117 -1.52 6.41 -3.44
C VAL A 117 -0.51 5.94 -2.42
N LEU A 118 -0.09 6.81 -1.49
CA LEU A 118 0.88 6.42 -0.45
C LEU A 118 0.17 5.97 0.83
N ASN A 119 0.82 5.06 1.55
CA ASN A 119 0.31 4.45 2.78
C ASN A 119 1.45 4.18 3.79
N SER A 120 1.05 3.95 5.04
CA SER A 120 1.83 3.73 6.26
C SER A 120 2.04 4.97 7.12
N ASP A 121 1.47 4.93 8.34
CA ASP A 121 1.72 5.86 9.44
C ASP A 121 1.51 7.36 9.12
N TYR A 122 0.67 7.67 8.14
CA TYR A 122 0.29 9.05 7.84
C TYR A 122 -0.57 9.66 8.95
N THR A 123 -0.24 10.88 9.34
CA THR A 123 -1.19 11.80 9.98
C THR A 123 -1.91 12.63 8.91
N PRO A 124 -3.04 13.29 9.23
CA PRO A 124 -3.70 14.20 8.31
C PRO A 124 -2.80 15.33 7.79
N GLU A 125 -1.93 15.86 8.65
CA GLU A 125 -1.01 16.95 8.32
C GLU A 125 0.07 16.49 7.35
N ALA A 126 0.70 15.34 7.63
CA ALA A 126 1.70 14.74 6.75
C ALA A 126 1.09 14.36 5.39
N ALA A 127 -0.15 13.87 5.39
CA ALA A 127 -0.87 13.55 4.17
C ALA A 127 -1.14 14.79 3.31
N ALA A 128 -1.61 15.88 3.92
CA ALA A 128 -1.82 17.14 3.24
C ALA A 128 -0.51 17.70 2.66
N GLN A 129 0.60 17.59 3.40
CA GLN A 129 1.92 18.04 2.94
C GLN A 129 2.40 17.25 1.72
N ASP A 130 2.34 15.91 1.75
CA ASP A 130 2.81 15.07 0.64
C ASP A 130 1.95 15.29 -0.63
N ILE A 131 0.63 15.43 -0.49
CA ILE A 131 -0.27 15.77 -1.61
C ILE A 131 0.06 17.16 -2.17
N ALA A 132 0.20 18.18 -1.31
CA ALA A 132 0.50 19.55 -1.75
C ALA A 132 1.86 19.67 -2.46
N SER A 133 2.82 18.82 -2.10
CA SER A 133 4.13 18.76 -2.76
C SER A 133 4.13 18.06 -4.13
N GLY A 134 3.02 17.41 -4.50
CA GLY A 134 2.93 16.61 -5.73
C GLY A 134 3.64 15.25 -5.63
N ARG A 135 3.99 14.80 -4.42
CA ARG A 135 4.61 13.49 -4.20
C ARG A 135 3.66 12.34 -4.55
N CYS A 136 2.36 12.54 -4.34
CA CYS A 136 1.30 11.59 -4.64
C CYS A 136 -0.04 12.28 -4.85
N GLU A 137 -0.96 11.59 -5.52
CA GLU A 137 -2.30 12.09 -5.78
C GLU A 137 -3.27 11.84 -4.61
N ALA A 138 -3.02 10.82 -3.78
CA ALA A 138 -3.82 10.56 -2.58
C ALA A 138 -3.05 9.78 -1.50
N ILE A 139 -3.62 9.74 -0.30
CA ILE A 139 -3.15 8.94 0.84
C ILE A 139 -4.26 7.97 1.28
N SER A 140 -3.90 6.71 1.50
CA SER A 140 -4.81 5.73 2.10
C SER A 140 -4.59 5.62 3.61
N PHE A 141 -5.67 5.53 4.38
CA PHE A 141 -5.64 5.34 5.84
C PHE A 141 -6.27 3.99 6.21
N GLY A 142 -5.53 3.16 6.96
CA GLY A 142 -6.02 1.87 7.44
C GLY A 142 -6.61 1.96 8.85
N ARG A 143 -5.77 1.82 9.88
CA ARG A 143 -6.18 1.84 11.29
C ARG A 143 -7.02 3.06 11.69
N PRO A 144 -6.76 4.29 11.21
CA PRO A 144 -7.64 5.42 11.52
C PRO A 144 -9.08 5.21 11.02
N PHE A 145 -9.28 4.58 9.86
CA PHE A 145 -10.63 4.29 9.34
C PHE A 145 -11.34 3.18 10.13
N ILE A 146 -10.61 2.25 10.76
CA ILE A 146 -11.20 1.22 11.63
C ILE A 146 -11.95 1.89 12.79
N SER A 147 -11.31 2.84 13.48
CA SER A 147 -11.87 3.47 14.68
C SER A 147 -12.63 4.77 14.42
N ASN A 148 -12.65 5.27 13.17
CA ASN A 148 -13.27 6.53 12.79
C ASN A 148 -14.06 6.32 11.48
N PRO A 149 -15.32 5.88 11.54
CA PRO A 149 -16.12 5.64 10.33
C PRO A 149 -16.32 6.89 9.48
N ASP A 150 -16.24 8.07 10.10
CA ASP A 150 -16.34 9.40 9.50
C ASP A 150 -14.98 10.13 9.45
N LEU A 151 -13.89 9.38 9.32
CA LEU A 151 -12.51 9.91 9.29
C LEU A 151 -12.33 11.16 8.39
N PRO A 152 -12.85 11.22 7.14
CA PRO A 152 -12.69 12.42 6.31
C PRO A 152 -13.31 13.67 6.93
N GLU A 153 -14.46 13.52 7.58
CA GLU A 153 -15.15 14.63 8.24
C GLU A 153 -14.40 15.09 9.49
N ARG A 154 -13.86 14.15 10.27
CA ARG A 154 -12.99 14.48 11.41
C ARG A 154 -11.75 15.24 10.97
N ILE A 155 -11.09 14.79 9.90
CA ILE A 155 -9.94 15.50 9.31
C ILE A 155 -10.36 16.91 8.86
N ARG A 156 -11.49 17.03 8.16
CA ARG A 156 -12.00 18.32 7.67
C ARG A 156 -12.27 19.32 8.80
N GLN A 157 -12.75 18.85 9.95
CA GLN A 157 -13.03 19.68 11.13
C GLN A 157 -11.82 19.88 12.05
N GLY A 158 -10.69 19.19 11.80
CA GLY A 158 -9.58 19.14 12.76
C GLY A 158 -9.95 18.46 14.08
N ALA A 159 -10.93 17.55 14.05
CA ALA A 159 -11.38 16.82 15.23
C ALA A 159 -10.39 15.72 15.63
N ALA A 160 -10.36 15.39 16.92
CA ALA A 160 -9.55 14.29 17.43
C ALA A 160 -9.98 12.95 16.82
N LEU A 161 -8.99 12.14 16.42
CA LEU A 161 -9.21 10.79 15.94
C LEU A 161 -9.32 9.83 17.13
N ALA A 162 -10.38 9.02 17.14
CA ALA A 162 -10.55 7.98 18.13
C ALA A 162 -9.45 6.91 17.97
N PRO A 163 -8.84 6.44 19.07
CA PRO A 163 -7.88 5.34 19.02
C PRO A 163 -8.59 4.03 18.69
N ASN A 164 -7.85 3.07 18.15
CA ASN A 164 -8.36 1.70 18.07
C ASN A 164 -8.35 1.08 19.48
N VAL A 165 -9.39 0.33 19.83
CA VAL A 165 -9.58 -0.24 21.18
C VAL A 165 -9.38 -1.76 21.14
N ASN A 166 -8.77 -2.34 22.17
CA ASN A 166 -8.55 -3.80 22.33
C ASN A 166 -7.80 -4.48 21.17
N VAL A 167 -6.83 -3.78 20.57
CA VAL A 167 -6.04 -4.27 19.44
C VAL A 167 -4.85 -5.13 19.89
N PRO A 168 -4.40 -6.11 19.07
CA PRO A 168 -4.91 -6.45 17.74
C PRO A 168 -6.10 -7.41 17.77
N GLN A 169 -6.60 -7.81 18.95
CA GLN A 169 -7.68 -8.79 19.07
C GLN A 169 -8.94 -8.33 18.34
N SER A 170 -9.40 -7.09 18.59
CA SER A 170 -10.58 -6.52 17.93
C SER A 170 -10.50 -6.43 16.40
N TRP A 171 -9.30 -6.46 15.81
CA TRP A 171 -9.16 -6.41 14.34
C TRP A 171 -9.56 -7.69 13.62
N TYR A 172 -9.52 -8.84 14.31
CA TYR A 172 -9.69 -10.15 13.67
C TYR A 172 -10.72 -11.04 14.38
N THR A 173 -11.52 -10.47 15.28
CA THR A 173 -12.56 -11.20 16.01
C THR A 173 -13.91 -11.01 15.31
N PRO A 174 -14.77 -12.06 15.22
CA PRO A 174 -16.13 -11.88 14.75
C PRO A 174 -16.97 -11.11 15.77
N GLY A 175 -17.99 -10.38 15.29
CA GLY A 175 -18.92 -9.65 16.14
C GLY A 175 -18.94 -8.16 15.83
N PRO A 176 -19.88 -7.41 16.42
CA PRO A 176 -19.96 -5.97 16.25
C PRO A 176 -18.87 -5.19 17.00
N GLU A 177 -18.31 -5.77 18.07
CA GLU A 177 -17.40 -5.09 18.99
C GLU A 177 -16.05 -4.75 18.35
N GLY A 178 -15.71 -3.46 18.30
CA GLY A 178 -14.53 -2.94 17.62
C GLY A 178 -14.61 -3.02 16.08
N TYR A 179 -15.83 -3.12 15.52
CA TYR A 179 -16.06 -3.19 14.07
C TYR A 179 -17.09 -2.17 13.59
N ILE A 180 -18.33 -2.23 14.09
CA ILE A 180 -19.43 -1.32 13.69
C ILE A 180 -19.92 -0.42 14.85
N ASP A 181 -19.29 -0.52 16.01
CA ASP A 181 -19.67 0.17 17.24
C ASP A 181 -18.77 1.38 17.59
N TYR A 182 -17.81 1.74 16.71
CA TYR A 182 -17.09 3.00 16.83
C TYR A 182 -18.04 4.18 16.53
N PRO A 183 -18.15 5.18 17.43
CA PRO A 183 -19.10 6.27 17.25
C PRO A 183 -18.67 7.22 16.14
N ILE A 184 -19.64 7.79 15.43
CA ILE A 184 -19.39 8.96 14.57
C ILE A 184 -19.11 10.19 15.43
N LEU A 185 -18.52 11.23 14.86
CA LEU A 185 -18.16 12.47 15.56
C LEU A 185 -19.36 13.09 16.28
N ALA A 186 -20.53 13.11 15.62
CA ALA A 186 -21.76 13.67 16.18
C ALA A 186 -22.19 12.99 17.49
N GLU A 187 -22.00 11.68 17.60
CA GLU A 187 -22.33 10.89 18.79
C GLU A 187 -21.29 11.06 19.90
N ALA A 188 -20.01 11.22 19.53
CA ALA A 188 -18.92 11.42 20.49
C ALA A 188 -18.92 12.82 21.13
N THR A 189 -19.57 13.80 20.50
CA THR A 189 -19.68 15.19 20.99
C THR A 189 -21.00 15.51 21.68
N ALA A 190 -21.97 14.59 21.66
CA ALA A 190 -23.28 14.73 22.30
C ALA A 190 -23.22 14.38 23.79
#